data_AF-A0A3B9HRN7-F1
#
_entry.id   AF-A0A3B9HRN7-F1
#
_cell.length_a   1.000
_cell.length_b   1.000
_cell.length_c   1.000
_cell.angle_alpha   90.00
_cell.angle_beta   90.00
_cell.angle_gamma   90.00
#
_symmetry.space_group_name_H-M   'P 1'
#
loop_
_entity.id
_entity.type
_entity.pdbx_description
1 polymer ?
#
loop_
_entity_poly.entity_id
_entity_poly.type
_entity_poly.pdbx_seq_one_letter_code
_entity_poly.pdbx_strand_id
1 'polypeptide(L)'
;MNNSAKLMILAIMLLMAIQSAAVTSTELYNDGTRAFNNARWQEAEEVLTRFIDTWPDHLLRPQALYYKAIASTRNVTGRINSSLASSAEQWKSELAQLKNDLPGKDLSELQVAIDIANRHNEQPSWQALSDLKPVTLKHYLQRGWHPDSAAEPMTALSWSNDWLKKHTSTLDPDLESRIQLIRARAFWQLLLSPLSLNANSDILKAWGCWPVHNQLEKSLNRGFSTGSAEIKRHIALLGYHFDFFRERGVTGTSSATSKSRWYSYLSERGINLQEAWCPR
;
A
#
# COMPACT_ATOMS: atom_id res chain seq x y z
N MET A 1 43.36 28.08 -50.03
CA MET A 1 42.88 28.36 -48.65
C MET A 1 44.00 27.99 -47.68
N ASN A 2 44.58 28.97 -46.97
CA ASN A 2 45.69 28.74 -46.03
C ASN A 2 45.29 27.77 -44.90
N ASN A 3 46.22 26.93 -44.43
CA ASN A 3 45.97 25.93 -43.37
C ASN A 3 45.39 26.53 -42.08
N SER A 4 45.75 27.78 -41.76
CA SER A 4 45.20 28.52 -40.62
C SER A 4 43.69 28.78 -40.76
N ALA A 5 43.20 29.05 -41.96
CA ALA A 5 41.77 29.27 -42.21
C ALA A 5 40.96 27.97 -42.07
N LYS A 6 41.54 26.82 -42.47
CA LYS A 6 40.91 25.51 -42.28
C LYS A 6 40.80 25.13 -40.80
N LEU A 7 41.86 25.36 -40.02
CA LEU A 7 41.85 25.12 -38.57
C LEU A 7 40.84 26.01 -37.84
N MET A 8 40.72 27.28 -38.26
CA MET A 8 39.75 28.21 -37.69
C MET A 8 38.30 27.80 -38.00
N ILE A 9 38.01 27.39 -39.24
CA ILE A 9 36.70 26.88 -39.62
C ILE A 9 36.36 25.59 -38.85
N LEU A 10 37.34 24.69 -38.68
CA LEU A 10 37.14 23.44 -37.93
C LEU A 10 36.84 23.72 -36.45
N ALA A 11 37.56 24.67 -35.84
CA ALA A 11 37.33 25.09 -34.45
C ALA A 11 35.94 25.75 -34.27
N ILE A 12 35.53 26.58 -35.22
CA ILE A 12 34.19 27.20 -35.24
C ILE A 12 33.11 26.12 -35.39
N MET A 13 33.27 25.16 -36.29
CA MET A 13 32.32 24.04 -36.43
C MET A 13 32.26 23.17 -35.17
N LEU A 14 33.40 22.94 -34.49
CA LEU A 14 33.43 22.21 -33.23
C LEU A 14 32.71 22.97 -32.11
N LEU A 15 32.92 24.29 -32.01
CA LEU A 15 32.23 25.17 -31.05
C LEU A 15 30.72 25.24 -31.32
N MET A 16 30.29 25.28 -32.60
CA MET A 16 28.87 25.25 -32.96
C MET A 16 28.23 23.87 -32.70
N ALA A 17 28.97 22.77 -32.88
CA ALA A 17 28.49 21.42 -32.59
C ALA A 17 28.32 21.14 -31.08
N ILE A 18 29.08 21.85 -30.23
CA ILE A 18 28.92 21.78 -28.77
C ILE A 18 27.66 22.55 -28.31
N GLN A 19 27.31 23.65 -29.00
CA GLN A 19 26.10 24.42 -28.69
C GLN A 19 24.80 23.68 -29.05
N SER A 20 24.80 22.84 -30.10
CA SER A 20 23.62 22.04 -30.48
C SER A 20 23.34 20.85 -29.57
N ALA A 21 24.23 20.54 -28.62
CA ALA A 21 24.03 19.50 -27.61
C ALA A 21 23.73 20.06 -26.20
N ALA A 22 23.75 21.39 -26.02
CA ALA A 22 23.52 22.03 -24.74
C ALA A 22 22.04 22.43 -24.58
N VAL A 23 21.37 21.90 -23.56
CA VAL A 23 19.99 22.31 -23.21
C VAL A 23 19.99 23.81 -22.87
N THR A 24 19.15 24.57 -23.56
CA THR A 24 19.03 26.02 -23.33
C THR A 24 18.21 26.32 -22.06
N SER A 25 18.39 27.53 -21.50
CA SER A 25 17.61 27.98 -20.35
C SER A 25 16.11 28.00 -20.63
N THR A 26 15.72 28.41 -21.83
CA THR A 26 14.33 28.46 -22.29
C THR A 26 13.72 27.06 -22.41
N GLU A 27 14.46 26.09 -22.96
CA GLU A 27 14.00 24.70 -23.06
C GLU A 27 13.77 24.10 -21.67
N LEU A 28 14.75 24.23 -20.77
CA LEU A 28 14.63 23.65 -19.43
C LEU A 28 13.50 24.31 -18.62
N TYR A 29 13.33 25.64 -18.74
CA TYR A 29 12.22 26.35 -18.10
C TYR A 29 10.86 25.90 -18.66
N ASN A 30 10.74 25.77 -19.98
CA ASN A 30 9.51 25.35 -20.63
C ASN A 30 9.16 23.90 -20.29
N ASP A 31 10.15 23.02 -20.22
CA ASP A 31 9.98 21.63 -19.79
C ASP A 31 9.48 21.55 -18.35
N GLY A 32 10.09 22.31 -17.42
CA GLY A 32 9.66 22.39 -16.04
C GLY A 32 8.24 22.93 -15.89
N THR A 33 7.90 23.96 -16.67
CA THR A 33 6.54 24.54 -16.70
C THR A 33 5.52 23.56 -17.31
N ARG A 34 5.89 22.80 -18.35
CA ARG A 34 5.06 21.75 -18.94
C ARG A 34 4.79 20.63 -17.94
N ALA A 35 5.82 20.16 -17.24
CA ALA A 35 5.67 19.17 -16.18
C ALA A 35 4.74 19.68 -15.08
N PHE A 36 4.87 20.94 -14.68
CA PHE A 36 4.00 21.60 -13.71
C PHE A 36 2.54 21.63 -14.17
N ASN A 37 2.29 22.07 -15.40
CA ASN A 37 0.94 22.15 -15.96
C ASN A 37 0.28 20.78 -16.12
N ASN A 38 1.07 19.73 -16.34
CA ASN A 38 0.61 18.34 -16.42
C ASN A 38 0.51 17.65 -15.05
N ALA A 39 0.60 18.39 -13.94
CA ALA A 39 0.57 17.86 -12.58
C ALA A 39 1.65 16.81 -12.25
N ARG A 40 2.77 16.83 -12.98
CA ARG A 40 3.93 15.97 -12.71
C ARG A 40 4.85 16.67 -11.73
N TRP A 41 4.44 16.69 -10.46
CA TRP A 41 5.05 17.52 -9.43
C TRP A 41 6.54 17.22 -9.18
N GLN A 42 6.92 15.94 -9.14
CA GLN A 42 8.32 15.54 -8.98
C GLN A 42 9.19 16.03 -10.15
N GLU A 43 8.78 15.73 -11.38
CA GLU A 43 9.50 16.15 -12.59
C GLU A 43 9.61 17.68 -12.67
N ALA A 44 8.54 18.40 -12.35
CA ALA A 44 8.54 19.86 -12.30
C ALA A 44 9.52 20.41 -11.26
N GLU A 45 9.54 19.84 -10.05
CA GLU A 45 10.46 20.24 -8.98
C GLU A 45 11.92 20.00 -9.37
N GLU A 46 12.25 18.84 -9.93
CA GLU A 46 13.60 18.48 -10.37
C GLU A 46 14.10 19.40 -11.49
N VAL A 47 13.30 19.57 -12.54
CA VAL A 47 13.66 20.37 -13.73
C VAL A 47 13.79 21.86 -13.39
N LEU A 48 12.87 22.40 -12.59
CA LEU A 48 12.93 23.81 -12.17
C LEU A 48 14.05 24.07 -11.15
N THR A 49 14.38 23.09 -10.29
CA THR A 49 15.57 23.18 -9.43
C THR A 49 16.84 23.27 -10.28
N ARG A 50 16.98 22.37 -11.27
CA ARG A 50 18.12 22.41 -12.19
C ARG A 50 18.20 23.74 -12.95
N PHE A 51 17.08 24.30 -13.39
CA PHE A 51 17.05 25.63 -14.03
C PHE A 51 17.57 26.74 -13.12
N ILE A 52 17.10 26.78 -11.87
CA ILE A 52 17.50 27.80 -10.88
C ILE A 52 18.99 27.68 -10.55
N ASP A 53 19.50 26.45 -10.41
CA ASP A 53 20.90 26.19 -10.06
C ASP A 53 21.85 26.46 -11.24
N THR A 54 21.42 26.17 -12.47
CA THR A 54 22.24 26.36 -13.67
C THR A 54 22.27 27.83 -14.13
N TRP A 55 21.17 28.57 -13.98
CA TRP A 55 21.09 29.99 -14.37
C TRP A 55 20.57 30.88 -13.23
N PRO A 56 21.40 31.16 -12.21
CA PRO A 56 20.99 31.90 -11.01
C PRO A 56 20.59 33.36 -11.27
N ASP A 57 21.04 33.96 -12.38
CA ASP A 57 20.74 35.36 -12.74
C ASP A 57 19.69 35.48 -13.87
N HIS A 58 19.04 34.38 -14.26
CA HIS A 58 18.06 34.40 -15.36
C HIS A 58 16.79 35.19 -15.00
N LEU A 59 16.26 35.96 -15.94
CA LEU A 59 15.07 36.80 -15.76
C LEU A 59 13.84 36.01 -15.27
N LEU A 60 13.69 34.76 -15.73
CA LEU A 60 12.59 33.86 -15.34
C LEU A 60 12.80 33.13 -14.00
N ARG A 61 13.91 33.35 -13.29
CA ARG A 61 14.20 32.67 -12.02
C ARG A 61 13.10 32.85 -10.96
N PRO A 62 12.53 34.04 -10.73
CA PRO A 62 11.44 34.20 -9.76
C PRO A 62 10.22 33.34 -10.10
N GLN A 63 9.88 33.26 -11.39
CA GLN A 63 8.75 32.46 -11.88
C GLN A 63 9.04 30.96 -11.74
N ALA A 64 10.27 30.53 -12.04
CA ALA A 64 10.71 29.16 -11.83
C ALA A 64 10.69 28.77 -10.35
N LEU A 65 11.11 29.68 -9.46
CA LEU A 65 11.06 29.48 -8.01
C LEU A 65 9.62 29.32 -7.51
N TYR A 66 8.69 30.12 -8.03
CA TYR A 66 7.26 30.00 -7.71
C TYR A 66 6.72 28.62 -8.09
N TYR A 67 6.92 28.18 -9.33
CA TYR A 67 6.45 26.87 -9.79
C TYR A 67 7.14 25.72 -9.04
N LYS A 68 8.45 25.83 -8.79
CA LYS A 68 9.20 24.87 -7.97
C LYS A 68 8.60 24.77 -6.57
N ALA A 69 8.34 25.89 -5.90
CA ALA A 69 7.82 25.88 -4.54
C ALA A 69 6.47 25.17 -4.46
N ILE A 70 5.56 25.46 -5.40
CA ILE A 70 4.26 24.76 -5.45
C ILE A 70 4.45 23.28 -5.78
N ALA A 71 5.24 22.95 -6.79
CA ALA A 71 5.54 21.56 -7.16
C ALA A 71 6.08 20.78 -5.95
N SER A 72 7.01 21.38 -5.19
CA SER A 72 7.61 20.80 -4.00
C SER A 72 6.61 20.55 -2.87
N THR A 73 5.63 21.44 -2.68
CA THR A 73 4.53 21.22 -1.71
C THR A 73 3.56 20.13 -2.16
N ARG A 74 3.38 19.94 -3.48
CA ARG A 74 2.48 18.93 -4.06
C ARG A 74 3.14 17.58 -4.27
N ASN A 75 4.48 17.53 -4.29
CA ASN A 75 5.29 16.32 -4.39
C ASN A 75 5.41 15.58 -3.04
N VAL A 76 4.30 15.41 -2.32
CA VAL A 76 4.29 14.71 -1.02
C VAL A 76 4.71 13.26 -1.19
N THR A 77 4.18 12.58 -2.22
CA THR A 77 4.51 11.18 -2.52
C THR A 77 6.00 11.00 -2.81
N GLY A 78 6.61 11.85 -3.66
CA GLY A 78 8.05 11.77 -3.94
C GLY A 78 8.93 11.96 -2.70
N ARG A 79 8.52 12.83 -1.77
CA ARG A 79 9.21 13.02 -0.48
C ARG A 79 9.08 11.83 0.46
N ILE A 80 7.89 11.23 0.53
CA ILE A 80 7.68 10.00 1.31
C ILE A 80 8.56 8.88 0.74
N ASN A 81 8.57 8.74 -0.58
CA ASN A 81 9.34 7.73 -1.30
C ASN A 81 10.85 7.87 -1.07
N SER A 82 11.39 9.09 -1.18
CA SER A 82 12.82 9.32 -0.93
C SER A 82 13.20 9.10 0.53
N SER A 83 12.32 9.50 1.47
CA SER A 83 12.52 9.23 2.90
C SER A 83 12.49 7.74 3.22
N LEU A 84 11.57 6.98 2.61
CA LEU A 84 11.49 5.53 2.77
C LEU A 84 12.71 4.83 2.20
N ALA A 85 13.18 5.23 1.01
CA ALA A 85 14.39 4.68 0.40
C ALA A 85 15.64 4.93 1.26
N SER A 86 15.81 6.16 1.77
CA SER A 86 16.90 6.50 2.69
C SER A 86 16.85 5.66 3.97
N SER A 87 15.66 5.53 4.57
CA SER A 87 15.46 4.72 5.78
C SER A 87 15.73 3.24 5.53
N ALA A 88 15.35 2.71 4.36
CA ALA A 88 15.60 1.32 3.98
C ALA A 88 17.09 0.99 3.90
N GLU A 89 17.92 1.88 3.36
CA GLU A 89 19.37 1.70 3.33
C GLU A 89 19.98 1.75 4.74
N GLN A 90 19.50 2.67 5.59
CA GLN A 90 19.92 2.70 6.99
C GLN A 90 19.58 1.38 7.71
N TRP A 91 18.33 0.94 7.64
CA TRP A 91 17.87 -0.31 8.27
C TRP A 91 18.59 -1.54 7.75
N LYS A 92 19.00 -1.54 6.47
CA LYS A 92 19.79 -2.62 5.87
C LYS A 92 21.19 -2.70 6.47
N SER A 93 21.83 -1.56 6.71
CA SER A 93 23.11 -1.49 7.44
C SER A 93 22.94 -2.00 8.88
N GLU A 94 21.93 -1.52 9.59
CA GLU A 94 21.60 -1.96 10.96
C GLU A 94 21.30 -3.47 11.01
N LEU A 95 20.55 -4.00 10.05
CA LEU A 95 20.27 -5.44 9.94
C LEU A 95 21.55 -6.26 9.77
N ALA A 96 22.50 -5.79 8.95
CA ALA A 96 23.78 -6.47 8.75
C ALA A 96 24.58 -6.52 10.06
N GLN A 97 24.57 -5.44 10.83
CA GLN A 97 25.20 -5.40 12.15
C GLN A 97 24.48 -6.34 13.13
N LEU A 98 23.15 -6.27 13.24
CA LEU A 98 22.36 -7.09 14.16
C LEU A 98 22.49 -8.59 13.90
N LYS A 99 22.70 -9.01 12.64
CA LYS A 99 22.98 -10.42 12.31
C LYS A 99 24.27 -10.92 12.95
N ASN A 100 25.28 -10.05 13.12
CA ASN A 100 26.53 -10.39 13.77
C ASN A 100 26.41 -10.31 15.30
N ASP A 101 25.74 -9.26 15.79
CA ASP A 101 25.65 -8.98 17.22
C ASP A 101 24.67 -9.91 17.96
N LEU A 102 23.64 -10.40 17.25
CA LEU A 102 22.57 -11.24 17.80
C LEU A 102 22.38 -12.54 16.99
N PRO A 103 23.38 -13.44 16.96
CA PRO A 103 23.28 -14.68 16.20
C PRO A 103 22.12 -15.54 16.72
N GLY A 104 21.25 -15.99 15.82
CA GLY A 104 20.09 -16.81 16.15
C GLY A 104 18.85 -16.05 16.62
N LYS A 105 18.91 -14.72 16.77
CA LYS A 105 17.70 -13.90 16.97
C LYS A 105 16.90 -13.83 15.67
N ASP A 106 15.58 -13.93 15.77
CA ASP A 106 14.71 -13.72 14.62
C ASP A 106 14.70 -12.22 14.23
N LEU A 107 15.13 -11.95 13.00
CA LEU A 107 15.20 -10.61 12.40
C LEU A 107 14.29 -10.50 11.17
N SER A 108 13.35 -11.45 10.99
CA SER A 108 12.42 -11.48 9.85
C SER A 108 11.57 -10.22 9.77
N GLU A 109 11.16 -9.65 10.89
CA GLU A 109 10.34 -8.43 10.92
C GLU A 109 11.09 -7.24 10.29
N LEU A 110 12.36 -7.06 10.65
CA LEU A 110 13.21 -6.00 10.09
C LEU A 110 13.49 -6.26 8.61
N GLN A 111 13.72 -7.51 8.23
CA GLN A 111 13.90 -7.90 6.83
C GLN A 111 12.66 -7.58 5.97
N VAL A 112 11.45 -7.84 6.48
CA VAL A 112 10.19 -7.50 5.80
C VAL A 112 9.97 -5.99 5.79
N ALA A 113 10.36 -5.27 6.84
CA ALA A 113 10.29 -3.81 6.88
C ALA A 113 11.07 -3.16 5.73
N ILE A 114 12.31 -3.62 5.53
CA ILE A 114 13.20 -3.18 4.46
C ILE A 114 12.61 -3.54 3.09
N ASP A 115 12.08 -4.75 2.93
CA ASP A 115 11.48 -5.17 1.66
C ASP A 115 10.27 -4.31 1.27
N ILE A 116 9.35 -4.04 2.20
CA ILE A 116 8.19 -3.17 1.95
C ILE A 116 8.64 -1.74 1.64
N ALA A 117 9.65 -1.21 2.35
CA ALA A 117 10.17 0.12 2.09
C ALA A 117 10.81 0.24 0.69
N ASN A 118 11.47 -0.81 0.20
CA ASN A 118 12.01 -0.85 -1.16
C ASN A 118 10.93 -0.95 -2.24
N ARG A 119 9.78 -1.55 -1.90
CA ARG A 119 8.64 -1.74 -2.80
C ARG A 119 7.52 -0.71 -2.62
N HIS A 120 7.82 0.44 -2.02
CA HIS A 120 6.82 1.45 -1.64
C HIS A 120 5.95 1.98 -2.82
N ASN A 121 6.41 1.84 -4.06
CA ASN A 121 5.65 2.21 -5.27
C ASN A 121 4.92 1.03 -5.93
N GLU A 122 5.12 -0.19 -5.45
CA GLU A 122 4.49 -1.39 -5.98
C GLU A 122 3.16 -1.64 -5.27
N GLN A 123 2.17 -2.14 -6.02
CA GLN A 123 0.94 -2.62 -5.41
C GLN A 123 1.16 -4.06 -4.93
N PRO A 124 0.76 -4.42 -3.69
CA PRO A 124 0.84 -5.80 -3.24
C PRO A 124 -0.03 -6.70 -4.12
N SER A 125 0.34 -7.98 -4.26
CA SER A 125 -0.47 -8.98 -4.97
C SER A 125 -0.66 -10.23 -4.12
N TRP A 126 -1.82 -10.87 -4.23
CA TRP A 126 -2.09 -12.12 -3.51
C TRP A 126 -1.10 -13.23 -3.91
N GLN A 127 -0.69 -13.26 -5.19
CA GLN A 127 0.28 -14.23 -5.68
C GLN A 127 1.65 -14.08 -5.01
N ALA A 128 2.12 -12.84 -4.79
CA ALA A 128 3.38 -12.60 -4.09
C ALA A 128 3.36 -13.10 -2.62
N LEU A 129 2.17 -13.18 -2.01
CA LEU A 129 1.98 -13.69 -0.65
C LEU A 129 1.86 -15.22 -0.59
N SER A 130 1.55 -15.89 -1.70
CA SER A 130 1.27 -17.33 -1.76
C SER A 130 2.46 -18.24 -1.37
N ASP A 131 3.68 -17.76 -1.59
CA ASP A 131 4.91 -18.55 -1.43
C ASP A 131 5.71 -18.15 -0.18
N LEU A 132 5.19 -17.21 0.61
CA LEU A 132 5.82 -16.76 1.85
C LEU A 132 5.66 -17.81 2.96
N LYS A 133 6.75 -18.02 3.73
CA LYS A 133 6.74 -18.80 4.96
C LYS A 133 5.82 -18.14 6.01
N PRO A 134 5.23 -18.92 6.95
CA PRO A 134 4.27 -18.39 7.93
C PRO A 134 4.75 -17.15 8.70
N VAL A 135 5.96 -17.17 9.27
CA VAL A 135 6.53 -16.04 10.02
C VAL A 135 6.66 -14.80 9.14
N THR A 136 7.16 -14.96 7.92
CA THR A 136 7.31 -13.87 6.96
C THR A 136 5.95 -13.30 6.57
N LEU A 137 4.99 -14.16 6.21
CA LEU A 137 3.62 -13.73 5.88
C LEU A 137 2.99 -12.92 7.01
N LYS A 138 3.17 -13.35 8.26
CA LYS A 138 2.66 -12.63 9.44
C LYS A 138 3.12 -11.17 9.43
N HIS A 139 4.40 -10.92 9.20
CA HIS A 139 4.94 -9.55 9.19
C HIS A 139 4.39 -8.70 8.04
N TYR A 140 4.20 -9.28 6.84
CA TYR A 140 3.56 -8.57 5.73
C TYR A 140 2.11 -8.19 6.07
N LEU A 141 1.33 -9.14 6.59
CA LEU A 141 -0.06 -8.89 6.99
C LEU A 141 -0.16 -7.91 8.17
N GLN A 142 0.81 -7.92 9.09
CA GLN A 142 0.89 -6.98 10.20
C GLN A 142 1.11 -5.53 9.75
N ARG A 143 1.84 -5.36 8.64
CA ARG A 143 2.10 -4.05 8.04
C ARG A 143 1.03 -3.63 7.03
N GLY A 144 -0.03 -4.42 6.85
CA GLY A 144 -1.09 -4.16 5.89
C GLY A 144 -0.64 -4.25 4.43
N TRP A 145 0.49 -4.93 4.15
CA TRP A 145 1.01 -5.08 2.79
C TRP A 145 0.36 -6.28 2.08
N HIS A 146 -0.92 -6.13 1.77
CA HIS A 146 -1.72 -7.08 1.01
C HIS A 146 -2.78 -6.34 0.19
N PRO A 147 -3.30 -6.91 -0.91
CA PRO A 147 -4.40 -6.29 -1.65
C PRO A 147 -5.65 -6.13 -0.77
N ASP A 148 -6.54 -5.22 -1.16
CA ASP A 148 -7.81 -5.05 -0.47
C ASP A 148 -8.74 -6.25 -0.71
N SER A 149 -9.06 -6.97 0.37
CA SER A 149 -9.95 -8.13 0.36
C SER A 149 -11.40 -7.79 0.03
N ALA A 150 -11.84 -6.55 0.22
CA ALA A 150 -13.16 -6.10 -0.20
C ALA A 150 -13.18 -5.66 -1.68
N ALA A 151 -12.05 -5.22 -2.24
CA ALA A 151 -11.96 -4.93 -3.67
C ALA A 151 -11.94 -6.21 -4.51
N GLU A 152 -11.22 -7.24 -4.05
CA GLU A 152 -11.04 -8.51 -4.78
C GLU A 152 -11.41 -9.75 -3.93
N PRO A 153 -12.70 -9.91 -3.55
CA PRO A 153 -13.10 -10.91 -2.56
C PRO A 153 -12.87 -12.35 -3.03
N MET A 154 -13.11 -12.67 -4.31
CA MET A 154 -12.90 -14.02 -4.83
C MET A 154 -11.41 -14.40 -4.85
N THR A 155 -10.53 -13.46 -5.21
CA THR A 155 -9.08 -13.67 -5.23
C THR A 155 -8.54 -13.87 -3.81
N ALA A 156 -8.99 -13.06 -2.85
CA ALA A 156 -8.61 -13.20 -1.45
C ALA A 156 -9.05 -14.55 -0.84
N LEU A 157 -10.25 -15.04 -1.20
CA LEU A 157 -10.75 -16.34 -0.75
C LEU A 157 -9.99 -17.50 -1.38
N SER A 158 -9.69 -17.44 -2.69
CA SER A 158 -8.86 -18.45 -3.36
C SER A 158 -7.49 -18.53 -2.70
N TRP A 159 -6.82 -17.38 -2.57
CA TRP A 159 -5.50 -17.29 -1.94
C TRP A 159 -5.49 -17.88 -0.53
N SER A 160 -6.41 -17.46 0.34
CA SER A 160 -6.44 -17.93 1.72
C SER A 160 -6.77 -19.42 1.82
N ASN A 161 -7.65 -19.94 0.96
CA ASN A 161 -7.93 -21.38 0.90
C ASN A 161 -6.68 -22.18 0.48
N ASP A 162 -5.99 -21.74 -0.56
CA ASP A 162 -4.81 -22.44 -1.08
C ASP A 162 -3.64 -22.34 -0.10
N TRP A 163 -3.42 -21.18 0.50
CA TRP A 163 -2.36 -20.98 1.48
C TRP A 163 -2.57 -21.84 2.74
N LEU A 164 -3.81 -21.90 3.26
CA LEU A 164 -4.16 -22.73 4.41
C LEU A 164 -4.09 -24.24 4.08
N LYS A 165 -4.39 -24.65 2.84
CA LYS A 165 -4.19 -26.03 2.39
C LYS A 165 -2.71 -26.42 2.32
N LYS A 166 -1.84 -25.51 1.89
CA LYS A 166 -0.39 -25.72 1.85
C LYS A 166 0.23 -25.81 3.26
N HIS A 167 -0.32 -25.09 4.24
CA HIS A 167 0.22 -24.98 5.59
C HIS A 167 -0.74 -25.59 6.63
N THR A 168 -0.66 -26.90 6.81
CA THR A 168 -1.53 -27.68 7.71
C THR A 168 -1.04 -27.75 9.16
N SER A 169 0.21 -27.37 9.42
CA SER A 169 0.76 -27.29 10.78
C SER A 169 0.06 -26.22 11.61
N THR A 170 0.08 -26.35 12.94
CA THR A 170 -0.43 -25.33 13.86
C THR A 170 0.19 -23.97 13.55
N LEU A 171 -0.66 -22.99 13.23
CA LEU A 171 -0.25 -21.63 12.89
C LEU A 171 -0.05 -20.80 14.15
N ASP A 172 0.78 -19.76 14.04
CA ASP A 172 0.81 -18.69 15.02
C ASP A 172 -0.59 -18.05 15.14
N PRO A 173 -1.13 -17.86 16.37
CA PRO A 173 -2.48 -17.34 16.57
C PRO A 173 -2.74 -15.97 15.92
N ASP A 174 -1.73 -15.09 15.93
CA ASP A 174 -1.87 -13.76 15.32
C ASP A 174 -1.93 -13.88 13.79
N LEU A 175 -1.05 -14.67 13.17
CA LEU A 175 -1.12 -14.94 11.73
C LEU A 175 -2.48 -15.53 11.32
N GLU A 176 -2.93 -16.54 12.05
CA GLU A 176 -4.22 -17.17 11.81
C GLU A 176 -5.36 -16.14 11.87
N SER A 177 -5.38 -15.31 12.90
CA SER A 177 -6.42 -14.30 13.08
C SER A 177 -6.42 -13.24 11.96
N ARG A 178 -5.26 -12.87 11.41
CA ARG A 178 -5.13 -11.97 10.25
C ARG A 178 -5.72 -12.59 9.00
N ILE A 179 -5.41 -13.86 8.73
CA ILE A 179 -6.00 -14.60 7.61
C ILE A 179 -7.53 -14.68 7.77
N GLN A 180 -8.02 -14.94 8.98
CA GLN A 180 -9.47 -14.97 9.23
C GLN A 180 -10.13 -13.60 9.04
N LEU A 181 -9.48 -12.49 9.39
CA LEU A 181 -9.99 -11.15 9.12
C LEU A 181 -10.10 -10.87 7.60
N ILE A 182 -9.08 -11.23 6.83
CA ILE A 182 -9.09 -11.12 5.36
C ILE A 182 -10.28 -11.90 4.77
N ARG A 183 -10.47 -13.15 5.23
CA ARG A 183 -11.59 -13.99 4.80
C ARG A 183 -12.93 -13.38 5.17
N ALA A 184 -13.06 -12.89 6.41
CA ALA A 184 -14.29 -12.28 6.89
C ALA A 184 -14.66 -11.05 6.05
N ARG A 185 -13.72 -10.17 5.72
CA ARG A 185 -13.94 -9.03 4.82
C ARG A 185 -14.38 -9.45 3.42
N ALA A 186 -13.72 -10.46 2.84
CA ALA A 186 -14.08 -10.97 1.53
C ALA A 186 -15.49 -11.59 1.50
N PHE A 187 -15.84 -12.40 2.51
CA PHE A 187 -17.18 -12.98 2.62
C PHE A 187 -18.25 -11.91 2.86
N TRP A 188 -17.96 -10.91 3.69
CA TRP A 188 -18.85 -9.79 3.93
C TRP A 188 -19.16 -9.05 2.63
N GLN A 189 -18.14 -8.73 1.82
CA GLN A 189 -18.34 -8.07 0.54
C GLN A 189 -19.21 -8.88 -0.43
N LEU A 190 -19.01 -10.21 -0.48
CA LEU A 190 -19.85 -11.08 -1.31
C LEU A 190 -21.31 -11.09 -0.84
N LEU A 191 -21.56 -11.11 0.47
CA LEU A 191 -22.92 -11.07 1.02
C LEU A 191 -23.67 -9.77 0.70
N LEU A 192 -22.95 -8.65 0.64
CA LEU A 192 -23.54 -7.35 0.30
C LEU A 192 -23.97 -7.24 -1.17
N SER A 193 -23.51 -8.13 -2.06
CA SER A 193 -23.84 -8.12 -3.48
C SER A 193 -24.51 -9.43 -3.93
N PRO A 194 -25.86 -9.49 -3.96
CA PRO A 194 -26.58 -10.68 -4.39
C PRO A 194 -26.20 -11.16 -5.80
N LEU A 195 -25.90 -10.22 -6.72
CA LEU A 195 -25.46 -10.55 -8.07
C LEU A 195 -24.10 -11.24 -8.07
N SER A 196 -23.13 -10.71 -7.33
CA SER A 196 -21.80 -11.31 -7.20
C SER A 196 -21.88 -12.67 -6.50
N LEU A 197 -22.69 -12.78 -5.44
CA LEU A 197 -22.90 -14.03 -4.72
C LEU A 197 -23.48 -15.13 -5.62
N ASN A 198 -24.49 -14.80 -6.43
CA ASN A 198 -25.10 -15.74 -7.37
C ASN A 198 -24.12 -16.17 -8.47
N ALA A 199 -23.42 -15.20 -9.07
CA ALA A 199 -22.45 -15.45 -10.14
C ALA A 199 -21.30 -16.37 -9.70
N ASN A 200 -20.89 -16.29 -8.43
CA ASN A 200 -19.79 -17.07 -7.88
C ASN A 200 -20.24 -18.30 -7.07
N SER A 201 -21.54 -18.61 -7.04
CA SER A 201 -22.09 -19.60 -6.11
C SER A 201 -21.52 -21.02 -6.30
N ASP A 202 -21.31 -21.46 -7.54
CA ASP A 202 -20.79 -22.80 -7.81
C ASP A 202 -19.30 -22.93 -7.45
N ILE A 203 -18.51 -21.87 -7.69
CA ILE A 203 -17.11 -21.80 -7.26
C ILE A 203 -17.03 -21.84 -5.73
N LEU A 204 -17.87 -21.05 -5.05
CA LEU A 204 -17.92 -21.00 -3.58
C LEU A 204 -18.34 -22.35 -2.98
N LYS A 205 -19.28 -23.07 -3.61
CA LYS A 205 -19.64 -24.44 -3.21
C LYS A 205 -18.47 -25.40 -3.39
N ALA A 206 -17.80 -25.37 -4.54
CA ALA A 206 -16.64 -26.22 -4.83
C ALA A 206 -15.50 -26.00 -3.83
N TRP A 207 -15.33 -24.77 -3.34
CA TRP A 207 -14.34 -24.43 -2.32
C TRP A 207 -14.77 -24.74 -0.88
N GLY A 208 -15.99 -25.25 -0.64
CA GLY A 208 -16.52 -25.45 0.71
C GLY A 208 -16.84 -24.14 1.44
N CYS A 209 -16.92 -23.03 0.71
CA CYS A 209 -17.22 -21.69 1.20
C CYS A 209 -18.74 -21.39 1.25
N TRP A 210 -19.59 -22.38 0.97
CA TRP A 210 -21.05 -22.26 0.97
C TRP A 210 -21.67 -22.95 2.20
N PRO A 211 -22.72 -22.40 2.84
CA PRO A 211 -23.27 -21.05 2.65
C PRO A 211 -22.33 -19.94 3.18
N VAL A 212 -22.24 -18.81 2.44
CA VAL A 212 -21.27 -17.74 2.74
C VAL A 212 -21.44 -17.13 4.13
N HIS A 213 -22.68 -16.91 4.59
CA HIS A 213 -22.95 -16.34 5.92
C HIS A 213 -22.41 -17.21 7.05
N ASN A 214 -22.50 -18.53 6.93
CA ASN A 214 -21.96 -19.46 7.93
C ASN A 214 -20.42 -19.42 7.95
N GLN A 215 -19.79 -19.23 6.79
CA GLN A 215 -18.34 -19.16 6.68
C GLN A 215 -17.78 -17.82 7.15
N LEU A 216 -18.53 -16.73 6.94
CA LEU A 216 -18.27 -15.44 7.56
C LEU A 216 -18.30 -15.57 9.09
N GLU A 217 -19.37 -16.12 9.65
CA GLU A 217 -19.50 -16.29 11.10
C GLU A 217 -18.37 -17.16 11.68
N LYS A 218 -18.02 -18.26 11.02
CA LYS A 218 -16.86 -19.09 11.39
C LYS A 218 -15.54 -18.30 11.38
N SER A 219 -15.31 -17.50 10.34
CA SER A 219 -14.09 -16.69 10.22
C SER A 219 -14.01 -15.63 11.32
N LEU A 220 -15.13 -14.95 11.59
CA LEU A 220 -15.24 -13.99 12.70
C LEU A 220 -14.97 -14.66 14.06
N ASN A 221 -15.60 -15.80 14.34
CA ASN A 221 -15.42 -16.52 15.60
C ASN A 221 -13.96 -16.94 15.80
N ARG A 222 -13.36 -17.53 14.77
CA ARG A 222 -11.99 -18.02 14.80
C ARG A 222 -11.00 -16.87 14.96
N GLY A 223 -11.11 -15.83 14.13
CA GLY A 223 -10.25 -14.65 14.21
C GLY A 223 -10.36 -13.90 15.54
N PHE A 224 -11.56 -13.84 16.12
CA PHE A 224 -11.73 -13.25 17.45
C PHE A 224 -11.11 -14.10 18.56
N SER A 225 -11.18 -15.42 18.48
CA SER A 225 -10.63 -16.28 19.53
C SER A 225 -9.10 -16.21 19.63
N THR A 226 -8.41 -16.13 18.49
CA THR A 226 -6.94 -16.21 18.41
C THR A 226 -6.26 -14.85 18.28
N GLY A 227 -6.99 -13.80 17.92
CA GLY A 227 -6.40 -12.50 17.59
C GLY A 227 -5.90 -11.68 18.78
N SER A 228 -4.94 -10.81 18.46
CA SER A 228 -4.51 -9.68 19.31
C SER A 228 -5.67 -8.71 19.55
N ALA A 229 -5.53 -7.80 20.52
CA ALA A 229 -6.57 -6.84 20.88
C ALA A 229 -7.01 -5.97 19.69
N GLU A 230 -6.06 -5.59 18.84
CA GLU A 230 -6.29 -4.83 17.61
C GLU A 230 -7.13 -5.63 16.60
N ILE A 231 -6.76 -6.87 16.31
CA ILE A 231 -7.49 -7.72 15.36
C ILE A 231 -8.88 -8.02 15.90
N LYS A 232 -9.01 -8.34 17.20
CA LYS A 232 -10.30 -8.54 17.86
C LYS A 232 -11.22 -7.34 17.72
N ARG A 233 -10.69 -6.12 17.77
CA ARG A 233 -11.48 -4.90 17.53
C ARG A 233 -12.02 -4.84 16.11
N HIS A 234 -11.19 -5.11 15.10
CA HIS A 234 -11.63 -5.14 13.70
C HIS A 234 -12.66 -6.25 13.45
N ILE A 235 -12.42 -7.45 13.98
CA ILE A 235 -13.36 -8.57 13.88
C ILE A 235 -14.69 -8.25 14.58
N ALA A 236 -14.66 -7.67 15.78
CA ALA A 236 -15.87 -7.29 16.49
C ALA A 236 -16.64 -6.19 15.77
N LEU A 237 -15.96 -5.20 15.18
CA LEU A 237 -16.61 -4.19 14.34
C LEU A 237 -17.34 -4.84 13.17
N LEU A 238 -16.68 -5.71 12.41
CA LEU A 238 -17.31 -6.42 11.30
C LEU A 238 -18.44 -7.34 11.77
N GLY A 239 -18.24 -8.07 12.86
CA GLY A 239 -19.23 -8.97 13.45
C GLY A 239 -20.49 -8.24 13.92
N TYR A 240 -20.33 -7.05 14.49
CA TYR A 240 -21.47 -6.20 14.86
C TYR A 240 -22.30 -5.80 13.63
N HIS A 241 -21.65 -5.38 12.55
CA HIS A 241 -22.33 -5.04 11.29
C HIS A 241 -23.01 -6.25 10.66
N PHE A 242 -22.37 -7.43 10.74
CA PHE A 242 -22.96 -8.68 10.28
C PHE A 242 -24.21 -9.07 11.07
N ASP A 243 -24.16 -9.02 12.41
CA ASP A 243 -25.34 -9.26 13.27
C ASP A 243 -26.47 -8.30 12.92
N PHE A 244 -26.15 -7.00 12.80
CA PHE A 244 -27.13 -5.97 12.45
C PHE A 244 -27.80 -6.23 11.10
N PHE A 245 -26.99 -6.51 10.07
CA PHE A 245 -27.49 -6.81 8.73
C PHE A 245 -28.36 -8.07 8.71
N ARG A 246 -27.95 -9.13 9.43
CA ARG A 246 -28.70 -10.37 9.53
C ARG A 246 -30.05 -10.19 10.20
N GLU A 247 -30.13 -9.37 11.25
CA GLU A 247 -31.36 -9.14 12.01
C GLU A 247 -32.30 -8.12 11.37
N ARG A 248 -31.77 -7.09 10.69
CA ARG A 248 -32.54 -5.90 10.30
C ARG A 248 -32.43 -5.50 8.83
N GLY A 249 -31.55 -6.14 8.06
CA GLY A 249 -31.23 -5.72 6.70
C GLY A 249 -30.45 -4.40 6.64
N VAL A 250 -30.36 -3.81 5.44
CA VAL A 250 -29.48 -2.66 5.14
C VAL A 250 -30.03 -1.31 5.64
N THR A 251 -31.35 -1.17 5.79
CA THR A 251 -32.02 0.13 6.00
C THR A 251 -32.64 0.30 7.39
N GLY A 252 -32.47 -0.66 8.30
CA GLY A 252 -32.94 -0.51 9.67
C GLY A 252 -32.21 0.63 10.38
N THR A 253 -32.95 1.60 10.94
CA THR A 253 -32.38 2.78 11.62
C THR A 253 -32.44 2.70 13.15
N SER A 254 -32.96 1.60 13.72
CA SER A 254 -33.08 1.45 15.17
C SER A 254 -31.72 1.14 15.82
N SER A 255 -31.38 1.88 16.87
CA SER A 255 -30.19 1.71 17.71
C SER A 255 -30.26 0.54 18.70
N ALA A 256 -31.41 -0.14 18.79
CA ALA A 256 -31.66 -1.15 19.80
C ALA A 256 -31.10 -2.54 19.43
N THR A 257 -29.78 -2.71 19.32
CA THR A 257 -29.13 -4.05 19.29
C THR A 257 -28.69 -4.43 20.70
N SER A 258 -29.65 -4.79 21.55
CA SER A 258 -29.41 -5.05 22.98
C SER A 258 -28.69 -6.38 23.28
N LYS A 259 -28.34 -7.19 22.28
CA LYS A 259 -27.73 -8.52 22.49
C LYS A 259 -26.62 -8.93 21.52
N SER A 260 -25.84 -7.99 20.95
CA SER A 260 -24.62 -8.39 20.23
C SER A 260 -23.44 -8.50 21.19
N ARG A 261 -22.82 -9.69 21.25
CA ARG A 261 -21.57 -9.89 22.01
C ARG A 261 -20.43 -9.02 21.49
N TRP A 262 -20.46 -8.69 20.20
CA TRP A 262 -19.46 -7.82 19.57
C TRP A 262 -19.59 -6.40 20.10
N TYR A 263 -20.82 -5.88 20.19
CA TYR A 263 -21.09 -4.58 20.80
C TYR A 263 -20.65 -4.54 22.26
N SER A 264 -20.93 -5.61 23.02
CA SER A 264 -20.49 -5.73 24.42
C SER A 264 -18.95 -5.59 24.52
N TYR A 265 -18.21 -6.39 23.75
CA TYR A 265 -16.74 -6.32 23.68
C TYR A 265 -16.20 -4.94 23.29
N LEU A 266 -16.87 -4.26 22.35
CA LEU A 266 -16.47 -2.95 21.85
C LEU A 266 -16.78 -1.84 22.86
N SER A 267 -17.92 -1.91 23.54
CA SER A 267 -18.34 -0.95 24.56
C SER A 267 -17.41 -0.93 25.76
N GLU A 268 -16.96 -2.11 26.23
CA GLU A 268 -15.98 -2.26 27.31
C GLU A 268 -14.64 -1.56 27.04
N ARG A 269 -14.29 -1.37 25.76
CA ARG A 269 -12.99 -0.84 25.32
C ARG A 269 -13.06 0.60 24.82
N GLY A 270 -14.20 1.27 24.98
CA GLY A 270 -14.40 2.64 24.53
C GLY A 270 -14.36 2.76 23.00
N ILE A 271 -15.47 2.43 22.35
CA ILE A 271 -15.66 2.76 20.93
C ILE A 271 -16.28 4.15 20.78
N ASN A 272 -15.63 5.00 19.98
CA ASN A 272 -16.28 6.18 19.42
C ASN A 272 -17.21 5.71 18.29
N LEU A 273 -18.53 5.78 18.52
CA LEU A 273 -19.54 5.36 17.56
C LEU A 273 -19.46 6.11 16.22
N GLN A 274 -18.93 7.34 16.23
CA GLN A 274 -18.75 8.15 15.00
C GLN A 274 -17.63 7.61 14.10
N GLU A 275 -16.70 6.84 14.67
CA GLU A 275 -15.54 6.26 13.97
C GLU A 275 -15.72 4.75 13.73
N ALA A 276 -16.81 4.15 14.22
CA ALA A 276 -17.09 2.72 14.17
C ALA A 276 -17.59 2.26 12.79
N TRP A 277 -16.87 2.64 11.74
CA TRP A 277 -17.15 2.22 10.38
C TRP A 277 -16.91 0.72 10.20
N CYS A 278 -17.72 0.09 9.36
CA CYS A 278 -17.48 -1.28 8.94
C CYS A 278 -16.07 -1.38 8.35
N PRO A 279 -15.21 -2.29 8.82
CA PRO A 279 -13.90 -2.49 8.24
C PRO A 279 -14.07 -2.85 6.75
N ARG A 280 -13.42 -2.07 5.89
CA ARG A 280 -13.20 -2.43 4.49
C ARG A 280 -12.15 -3.53 4.44
#